data_AF-A0A2B7X2J1-F1
#
_entry.id   AF-A0A2B7X2J1-F1
#
_cell.length_a   1.000
_cell.length_b   1.000
_cell.length_c   1.000
_cell.angle_alpha   90.00
_cell.angle_beta   90.00
_cell.angle_gamma   90.00
#
_symmetry.space_group_name_H-M   'P 1'
#
loop_
_entity.id
_entity.type
_entity.pdbx_description
1 polymer ?
#
loop_
_entity_poly.entity_id
_entity_poly.type
_entity_poly.pdbx_seq_one_letter_code
_entity_poly.pdbx_strand_id
1 'polypeptide(L)'
;MVAGNPTVTNTRALPYIEAHFDRPKFEGRLKETEFRLKKIENELRSTERRVSDLEESVSDLKDVRNRFISTYKRDILSNDTETDRVIIRSGNRFVHGGDCKRNAELYEAPARRRDFDIYIKLYGLHPGIVRSSISYRPTIELLDRHATAVSDQKIKLPTNFNDLFVQFIRALETSNFDEDYLINPTSSVTVAYWAFLRHCPV
;
A
#
# COMPACT_ATOMS: atom_id res chain seq x y z
N MET A 1 -18.75 54.87 28.39
CA MET A 1 -19.83 53.89 28.63
C MET A 1 -19.38 52.58 27.98
N VAL A 2 -19.01 51.58 28.79
CA VAL A 2 -18.60 50.24 28.30
C VAL A 2 -19.73 49.28 28.67
N ALA A 3 -20.43 48.77 27.66
CA ALA A 3 -21.45 47.75 27.84
C ALA A 3 -20.75 46.41 28.10
N GLY A 4 -20.87 45.88 29.32
CA GLY A 4 -20.42 44.53 29.64
C GLY A 4 -21.30 43.51 28.94
N ASN A 5 -20.70 42.63 28.14
CA ASN A 5 -21.41 41.49 27.55
C ASN A 5 -21.92 40.57 28.66
N PRO A 6 -23.20 40.15 28.64
CA PRO A 6 -23.70 39.17 29.58
C PRO A 6 -23.13 37.80 29.23
N THR A 7 -22.18 37.32 30.04
CA THR A 7 -21.70 35.93 29.97
C THR A 7 -22.80 35.02 30.52
N VAL A 8 -23.61 34.45 29.63
CA VAL A 8 -24.57 33.39 30.00
C VAL A 8 -23.79 32.10 30.23
N THR A 9 -23.33 31.87 31.45
CA THR A 9 -22.81 30.56 31.85
C THR A 9 -23.99 29.69 32.28
N ASN A 10 -24.37 28.74 31.42
CA ASN A 10 -25.37 27.72 31.77
C ASN A 10 -24.77 26.72 32.77
N THR A 11 -24.60 27.15 34.02
CA THR A 11 -24.06 26.37 35.14
C THR A 11 -24.99 25.26 35.61
N ARG A 12 -26.26 25.22 35.15
CA ARG A 12 -27.22 24.14 35.46
C ARG A 12 -27.21 22.99 34.46
N ALA A 13 -26.77 23.19 33.22
CA ALA A 13 -26.68 22.11 32.23
C ALA A 13 -25.50 21.17 32.48
N LEU A 14 -24.36 21.68 32.97
CA LEU A 14 -23.16 20.89 33.24
C LEU A 14 -23.40 19.77 34.28
N PRO A 15 -24.02 20.04 35.45
CA PRO A 15 -24.33 18.99 36.42
C PRO A 15 -25.34 17.95 35.90
N TYR A 16 -26.26 18.36 35.02
CA TYR A 16 -27.27 17.47 34.44
C TYR A 16 -26.66 16.50 33.41
N ILE A 17 -25.67 16.97 32.65
CA ILE A 17 -24.87 16.14 31.73
C ILE A 17 -23.97 15.18 32.53
N GLU A 18 -23.33 15.64 33.60
CA GLU A 18 -22.50 14.77 34.46
C GLU A 18 -23.33 13.71 35.21
N ALA A 19 -24.55 14.03 35.66
CA ALA A 19 -25.42 13.07 36.34
C ALA A 19 -26.03 11.99 35.43
N HIS A 20 -26.13 12.27 34.11
CA HIS A 20 -26.70 11.34 33.13
C HIS A 20 -25.67 10.68 32.19
N PHE A 21 -24.42 11.16 32.19
CA PHE A 21 -23.33 10.54 31.45
C PHE A 21 -22.73 9.39 32.28
N ASP A 22 -23.19 8.17 31.99
CA ASP A 22 -22.68 6.94 32.60
C ASP A 22 -21.28 6.59 32.07
N ARG A 23 -20.30 7.40 32.51
CA ARG A 23 -18.90 7.30 32.16
C ARG A 23 -18.33 5.89 32.40
N PRO A 24 -18.59 5.23 33.56
CA PRO A 24 -18.10 3.87 33.80
C PRO A 24 -18.62 2.86 32.76
N LYS A 25 -19.88 2.98 32.33
CA LYS A 25 -20.45 2.13 31.29
C LYS A 25 -19.80 2.36 29.93
N PHE A 26 -19.53 3.62 29.57
CA PHE A 26 -18.82 3.94 28.32
C PHE A 26 -17.37 3.47 28.34
N GLU A 27 -16.64 3.67 29.44
CA GLU A 27 -15.27 3.19 29.61
C GLU A 27 -15.19 1.66 29.57
N GLY A 28 -16.16 0.97 30.18
CA GLY A 28 -16.29 -0.49 30.10
C GLY A 28 -16.48 -0.97 28.66
N ARG A 29 -17.39 -0.33 27.91
CA ARG A 29 -17.62 -0.64 26.49
C ARG A 29 -16.39 -0.35 25.63
N LEU A 30 -15.67 0.76 25.90
CA LEU A 30 -14.47 1.13 25.16
C LEU A 30 -13.37 0.09 25.33
N LYS A 31 -13.09 -0.30 26.58
CA LYS A 31 -12.10 -1.36 26.90
C LYS A 31 -12.46 -2.69 26.25
N GLU A 32 -13.75 -3.05 26.24
CA GLU A 32 -14.21 -4.26 25.58
C GLU A 32 -14.02 -4.19 24.06
N THR A 33 -14.33 -3.04 23.44
CA THR A 33 -14.10 -2.84 22.00
C THR A 33 -12.62 -2.88 21.64
N GLU A 34 -11.74 -2.24 22.42
CA GLU A 34 -10.28 -2.29 22.22
C GLU A 34 -9.74 -3.72 22.34
N PHE A 35 -10.21 -4.47 23.33
CA PHE A 35 -9.83 -5.88 23.48
C PHE A 35 -10.26 -6.72 22.27
N ARG A 36 -11.49 -6.54 21.79
CA ARG A 36 -12.01 -7.23 20.60
C ARG A 36 -11.25 -6.85 19.33
N LEU A 37 -10.92 -5.56 19.14
CA LEU A 37 -10.11 -5.09 18.01
C LEU A 37 -8.74 -5.76 18.02
N LYS A 38 -8.05 -5.74 19.16
CA LYS A 38 -6.74 -6.39 19.30
C LYS A 38 -6.79 -7.90 19.01
N LYS A 39 -7.88 -8.57 19.42
CA LYS A 39 -8.10 -9.98 19.10
C LYS A 39 -8.29 -10.21 17.60
N ILE A 40 -9.16 -9.43 16.96
CA ILE A 40 -9.42 -9.52 15.51
C ILE A 40 -8.14 -9.25 14.71
N GLU A 41 -7.35 -8.24 15.10
CA GLU A 41 -6.06 -7.96 14.45
C GLU A 41 -5.08 -9.14 14.55
N ASN A 42 -5.04 -9.83 15.70
CA ASN A 42 -4.20 -11.01 15.85
C ASN A 42 -4.66 -12.17 14.96
N GLU A 43 -5.98 -12.42 14.90
CA GLU A 43 -6.56 -13.46 14.04
C GLU A 43 -6.36 -13.14 12.55
N LEU A 44 -6.49 -11.86 12.17
CA LEU A 44 -6.21 -11.38 10.82
C LEU A 44 -4.74 -11.62 10.46
N ARG A 45 -3.80 -11.18 11.31
CA ARG A 45 -2.35 -11.43 11.13
C ARG A 45 -2.00 -12.91 11.01
N SER A 46 -2.70 -13.78 11.73
CA SER A 46 -2.49 -15.24 11.66
C SER A 46 -3.04 -15.82 10.36
N THR A 47 -4.19 -15.35 9.91
CA THR A 47 -4.81 -15.79 8.67
C THR A 47 -3.99 -15.33 7.47
N GLU A 48 -3.55 -14.07 7.46
CA GLU A 48 -2.67 -13.51 6.43
C GLU A 48 -1.38 -14.32 6.28
N ARG A 49 -0.73 -14.70 7.40
CA ARG A 49 0.44 -15.59 7.36
C ARG A 49 0.15 -16.94 6.71
N ARG A 50 -0.93 -17.62 7.12
CA ARG A 50 -1.30 -18.92 6.55
C ARG A 50 -1.61 -18.85 5.05
N VAL A 51 -2.25 -17.75 4.62
CA VAL A 51 -2.52 -17.50 3.20
C VAL A 51 -1.20 -17.28 2.45
N SER A 52 -0.29 -16.48 3.00
CA SER A 52 1.05 -16.27 2.43
C SER A 52 1.83 -17.59 2.28
N ASP A 53 1.87 -18.42 3.33
CA ASP A 53 2.56 -19.72 3.30
C ASP A 53 1.97 -20.67 2.24
N LEU A 54 0.64 -20.70 2.15
CA LEU A 54 -0.06 -21.48 1.13
C LEU A 54 0.29 -20.97 -0.27
N GLU A 55 0.28 -19.66 -0.47
CA GLU A 55 0.60 -19.06 -1.76
C GLU A 55 2.06 -19.28 -2.17
N GLU A 56 3.02 -19.20 -1.24
CA GLU A 56 4.42 -19.55 -1.50
C GLU A 56 4.59 -21.01 -1.95
N SER A 57 3.75 -21.91 -1.43
CA SER A 57 3.77 -23.33 -1.80
C SER A 57 3.19 -23.62 -3.19
N VAL A 58 2.47 -22.68 -3.80
CA VAL A 58 1.88 -22.85 -5.14
C VAL A 58 2.84 -22.33 -6.21
N SER A 59 3.53 -23.25 -6.91
CA SER A 59 4.39 -22.93 -8.06
C SER A 59 3.70 -22.06 -9.10
N ASP A 60 2.41 -22.31 -9.33
CA ASP A 60 1.62 -21.59 -10.33
C ASP A 60 1.51 -20.08 -10.02
N LEU A 61 1.64 -19.66 -8.76
CA LEU A 61 1.62 -18.24 -8.42
C LEU A 61 2.90 -17.54 -8.85
N LYS A 62 4.05 -18.19 -8.77
CA LYS A 62 5.32 -17.65 -9.31
C LYS A 62 5.26 -17.54 -10.83
N ASP A 63 4.61 -18.48 -11.52
CA ASP A 63 4.41 -18.42 -12.96
C ASP A 63 3.48 -17.28 -13.37
N VAL A 64 2.38 -17.10 -12.64
CA VAL A 64 1.44 -15.98 -12.79
C VAL A 64 2.16 -14.63 -12.62
N ARG A 65 3.00 -14.49 -11.58
CA ARG A 65 3.77 -13.27 -11.32
C ARG A 65 4.87 -13.03 -12.36
N ASN A 66 5.56 -14.07 -12.82
CA ASN A 66 6.50 -13.96 -13.93
C ASN A 66 5.80 -13.50 -15.22
N ARG A 67 4.60 -14.00 -15.48
CA ARG A 67 3.80 -13.59 -16.64
C ARG A 67 3.40 -12.12 -16.56
N PHE A 68 3.05 -11.59 -15.39
CA PHE A 68 2.75 -10.16 -15.21
C PHE A 68 3.91 -9.28 -15.71
N ILE A 69 5.12 -9.50 -15.19
CA ILE A 69 6.30 -8.71 -15.57
C ILE A 69 6.66 -8.92 -17.06
N SER A 70 6.55 -10.15 -17.55
CA SER A 70 6.83 -10.47 -18.96
C SER A 70 5.83 -9.81 -19.92
N THR A 71 4.56 -9.75 -19.52
CA THR A 71 3.49 -9.07 -20.27
C THR A 71 3.73 -7.57 -20.30
N TYR A 72 4.12 -6.97 -19.17
CA TYR A 72 4.53 -5.55 -19.13
C TYR A 72 5.67 -5.24 -20.10
N LYS A 73 6.71 -6.10 -20.15
CA LYS A 73 7.82 -5.94 -21.10
C LYS A 73 7.37 -5.99 -22.56
N ARG A 74 6.48 -6.92 -22.91
CA ARG A 74 5.96 -7.07 -24.28
C ARG A 74 5.04 -5.91 -24.65
N ASP A 75 4.05 -5.65 -23.82
CA ASP A 75 2.91 -4.79 -24.15
C ASP A 75 3.22 -3.31 -23.94
N ILE A 76 4.00 -2.95 -22.91
CA ILE A 76 4.28 -1.54 -22.58
C ILE A 76 5.66 -1.11 -23.07
N LEU A 77 6.67 -1.97 -22.91
CA LEU A 77 8.05 -1.60 -23.23
C LEU A 77 8.53 -2.09 -24.60
N SER A 78 7.78 -3.00 -25.22
CA SER A 78 8.13 -3.65 -26.50
C SER A 78 9.57 -4.20 -26.54
N ASN A 79 10.04 -4.76 -25.43
CA ASN A 79 11.40 -5.27 -25.25
C ASN A 79 11.46 -6.69 -24.65
N ASP A 80 10.43 -7.50 -24.89
CA ASP A 80 10.37 -8.89 -24.44
C ASP A 80 11.42 -9.78 -25.10
N THR A 81 11.93 -10.74 -24.35
CA THR A 81 12.85 -11.79 -24.81
C THR A 81 12.10 -13.06 -25.18
N GLU A 82 12.78 -14.03 -25.83
CA GLU A 82 12.17 -15.34 -26.09
C GLU A 82 11.75 -16.06 -24.80
N THR A 83 12.50 -15.88 -23.70
CA THR A 83 12.14 -16.40 -22.38
C THR A 83 10.81 -15.79 -21.89
N ASP A 84 10.62 -14.48 -22.06
CA ASP A 84 9.37 -13.80 -21.70
C ASP A 84 8.20 -14.38 -22.53
N ARG A 85 8.40 -14.63 -23.83
CA ARG A 85 7.38 -15.25 -24.70
C ARG A 85 7.03 -16.68 -24.30
N VAL A 86 8.00 -17.45 -23.80
CA VAL A 86 7.73 -18.79 -23.25
C VAL A 86 6.88 -18.69 -21.98
N ILE A 87 7.24 -17.80 -21.05
CA ILE A 87 6.48 -17.54 -19.81
C ILE A 87 5.04 -17.10 -20.12
N ILE A 88 4.86 -16.24 -21.12
CA ILE A 88 3.53 -15.76 -21.52
C ILE A 88 2.68 -16.90 -22.10
N ARG A 89 3.27 -17.79 -22.91
CA ARG A 89 2.58 -18.93 -23.55
C ARG A 89 2.19 -20.02 -22.56
N SER A 90 2.98 -20.25 -21.51
CA SER A 90 2.72 -21.31 -20.53
C SER A 90 1.59 -20.99 -19.55
N GLY A 91 1.20 -19.71 -19.40
CA GLY A 91 0.21 -19.27 -18.42
C GLY A 91 -1.11 -18.81 -19.03
N ASN A 92 -2.21 -19.51 -18.73
CA ASN A 92 -3.58 -19.11 -19.09
C ASN A 92 -4.33 -18.35 -17.98
N ARG A 93 -3.61 -17.84 -16.97
CA ARG A 93 -4.21 -17.33 -15.72
C ARG A 93 -4.11 -15.80 -15.62
N PHE A 94 -5.22 -15.17 -15.21
CA PHE A 94 -5.32 -13.74 -14.97
C PHE A 94 -4.48 -13.33 -13.75
N VAL A 95 -3.77 -12.21 -13.85
CA VAL A 95 -3.11 -11.55 -12.70
C VAL A 95 -3.93 -10.31 -12.37
N HIS A 96 -4.25 -10.09 -11.10
CA HIS A 96 -5.03 -8.94 -10.63
C HIS A 96 -4.18 -7.69 -10.32
N GLY A 97 -3.19 -7.40 -11.17
CA GLY A 97 -2.34 -6.21 -11.02
C GLY A 97 -1.00 -6.46 -10.30
N GLY A 98 -0.38 -5.37 -9.89
CA GLY A 98 0.91 -5.34 -9.21
C GLY A 98 0.88 -6.01 -7.84
N ASP A 99 1.98 -6.68 -7.48
CA ASP A 99 2.23 -7.25 -6.16
C ASP A 99 3.74 -7.17 -5.90
N CYS A 100 4.18 -6.06 -5.30
CA CYS A 100 5.58 -5.70 -5.20
C CYS A 100 6.35 -6.71 -4.35
N LYS A 101 5.78 -7.16 -3.23
CA LYS A 101 6.43 -8.15 -2.35
C LYS A 101 6.68 -9.45 -3.09
N ARG A 102 5.66 -10.04 -3.73
CA ARG A 102 5.84 -11.32 -4.46
C ARG A 102 6.67 -11.16 -5.72
N ASN A 103 6.52 -10.06 -6.44
CA ASN A 103 7.33 -9.82 -7.63
C ASN A 103 8.81 -9.62 -7.28
N ALA A 104 9.13 -9.13 -6.07
CA ALA A 104 10.50 -9.01 -5.62
C ALA A 104 11.16 -10.37 -5.35
N GLU A 105 10.39 -11.37 -4.91
CA GLU A 105 10.87 -12.75 -4.69
C GLU A 105 11.35 -13.42 -5.98
N LEU A 106 10.83 -13.00 -7.15
CA LEU A 106 11.25 -13.51 -8.46
C LEU A 106 12.70 -13.16 -8.83
N TYR A 107 13.33 -12.27 -8.05
CA TYR A 107 14.73 -11.85 -8.22
C TYR A 107 15.67 -12.55 -7.22
N GLU A 108 15.13 -13.39 -6.33
CA GLU A 108 15.86 -14.15 -5.32
C GLU A 108 15.98 -15.63 -5.68
N ALA A 109 17.12 -16.25 -5.33
CA ALA A 109 17.33 -17.67 -5.59
C ALA A 109 16.19 -18.54 -5.00
N PRO A 110 15.68 -19.53 -5.75
CA PRO A 110 16.17 -20.04 -7.03
C PRO A 110 15.66 -19.29 -8.27
N ALA A 111 14.62 -18.45 -8.16
CA ALA A 111 14.04 -17.69 -9.26
C ALA A 111 14.92 -16.48 -9.59
N ARG A 112 15.63 -16.50 -10.71
CA ARG A 112 16.65 -15.48 -10.98
C ARG A 112 16.29 -14.62 -12.16
N ARG A 113 15.20 -13.86 -12.05
CA ARG A 113 15.08 -12.65 -12.88
C ARG A 113 16.30 -11.76 -12.64
N ARG A 114 16.73 -11.10 -13.71
CA ARG A 114 17.92 -10.22 -13.75
C ARG A 114 17.64 -8.86 -14.35
N ASP A 115 16.42 -8.66 -14.83
CA ASP A 115 15.91 -7.42 -15.39
C ASP A 115 15.41 -6.51 -14.26
N PHE A 116 16.33 -6.13 -13.35
CA PHE A 116 16.03 -5.31 -12.16
C PHE A 116 15.47 -3.93 -12.53
N ASP A 117 15.90 -3.38 -13.67
CA ASP A 117 15.40 -2.12 -14.22
C ASP A 117 13.90 -2.18 -14.53
N ILE A 118 13.39 -3.35 -14.95
CA ILE A 118 11.96 -3.56 -15.22
C ILE A 118 11.17 -3.54 -13.91
N TYR A 119 11.68 -4.18 -12.87
CA TYR A 119 11.07 -4.11 -11.54
C TYR A 119 11.05 -2.67 -11.01
N ILE A 120 12.15 -1.94 -11.14
CA ILE A 120 12.24 -0.54 -10.71
C ILE A 120 11.26 0.34 -11.50
N LYS A 121 11.07 0.10 -12.81
CA LYS A 121 10.05 0.83 -13.59
C LYS A 121 8.63 0.57 -13.09
N LEU A 122 8.33 -0.63 -12.59
CA LEU A 122 7.02 -0.98 -12.05
C LEU A 122 6.80 -0.42 -10.64
N TYR A 123 7.82 -0.46 -9.78
CA TYR A 123 7.65 -0.26 -8.33
C TYR A 123 8.47 0.90 -7.75
N GLY A 124 9.27 1.58 -8.56
CA GLY A 124 10.11 2.71 -8.13
C GLY A 124 11.33 2.35 -7.29
N LEU A 125 11.34 1.18 -6.65
CA LEU A 125 12.42 0.72 -5.74
C LEU A 125 13.06 -0.57 -6.22
N HIS A 126 14.30 -0.82 -5.79
CA HIS A 126 14.99 -2.09 -6.02
C HIS A 126 14.28 -3.24 -5.26
N PRO A 127 14.13 -4.46 -5.84
CA PRO A 127 13.41 -5.55 -5.17
C PRO A 127 14.05 -5.97 -3.84
N GLY A 128 15.37 -5.80 -3.68
CA GLY A 128 16.05 -5.99 -2.40
C GLY A 128 15.52 -5.07 -1.30
N ILE A 129 15.33 -3.78 -1.61
CA ILE A 129 14.79 -2.77 -0.67
C ILE A 129 13.34 -3.10 -0.32
N VAL A 130 12.53 -3.43 -1.32
CA VAL A 130 11.12 -3.80 -1.10
C VAL A 130 10.98 -5.01 -0.18
N ARG A 131 11.88 -5.99 -0.29
CA ARG A 131 11.88 -7.14 0.62
C ARG A 131 12.32 -6.76 2.04
N SER A 132 13.43 -6.05 2.18
CA SER A 132 14.07 -5.82 3.49
C SER A 132 13.48 -4.68 4.30
N SER A 133 12.99 -3.63 3.64
CA SER A 133 12.77 -2.31 4.26
C SER A 133 11.36 -1.78 4.08
N ILE A 134 10.53 -2.44 3.28
CA ILE A 134 9.14 -2.03 3.06
C ILE A 134 8.22 -3.07 3.70
N SER A 135 7.63 -2.71 4.84
CA SER A 135 6.54 -3.46 5.48
C SER A 135 5.27 -2.63 5.67
N TYR A 136 5.38 -1.29 5.59
CA TYR A 136 4.24 -0.42 5.77
C TYR A 136 3.19 -0.57 4.66
N ARG A 137 1.98 -0.97 5.05
CA ARG A 137 0.89 -1.33 4.14
C ARG A 137 0.50 -0.20 3.16
N PRO A 138 0.34 1.06 3.58
CA PRO A 138 0.08 2.16 2.66
C PRO A 138 1.13 2.31 1.56
N THR A 139 2.41 2.08 1.88
CA THR A 139 3.48 2.08 0.88
C THR A 139 3.31 0.94 -0.11
N ILE A 140 3.12 -0.29 0.38
CA ILE A 140 2.92 -1.48 -0.47
C ILE A 140 1.74 -1.25 -1.44
N GLU A 141 0.60 -0.81 -0.92
CA GLU A 141 -0.60 -0.55 -1.73
C GLU A 141 -0.36 0.54 -2.79
N LEU A 142 0.41 1.58 -2.47
CA LEU A 142 0.75 2.63 -3.43
C LEU A 142 1.66 2.09 -4.55
N LEU A 143 2.69 1.30 -4.21
CA LEU A 143 3.58 0.68 -5.20
C LEU A 143 2.81 -0.27 -6.13
N ASP A 144 1.88 -1.06 -5.58
CA ASP A 144 1.05 -2.01 -6.33
C ASP A 144 0.07 -1.30 -7.27
N ARG A 145 -0.53 -0.19 -6.81
CA ARG A 145 -1.37 0.67 -7.65
C ARG A 145 -0.60 1.26 -8.82
N HIS A 146 0.61 1.79 -8.58
CA HIS A 146 1.46 2.29 -9.65
C HIS A 146 1.76 1.21 -10.68
N ALA A 147 2.27 0.05 -10.24
CA ALA A 147 2.58 -1.07 -11.12
C ALA A 147 1.36 -1.55 -11.93
N THR A 148 0.19 -1.61 -11.31
CA THR A 148 -1.08 -1.95 -11.99
C THR A 148 -1.41 -0.93 -13.07
N ALA A 149 -1.36 0.37 -12.73
CA ALA A 149 -1.72 1.44 -13.64
C ALA A 149 -0.79 1.53 -14.86
N VAL A 150 0.53 1.40 -14.66
CA VAL A 150 1.50 1.47 -15.78
C VAL A 150 1.56 0.21 -16.63
N SER A 151 1.02 -0.91 -16.14
CA SER A 151 1.03 -2.19 -16.87
C SER A 151 -0.22 -2.46 -17.70
N ASP A 152 -1.29 -1.68 -17.51
CA ASP A 152 -2.53 -1.83 -18.27
C ASP A 152 -2.62 -0.80 -19.41
N GLN A 153 -2.52 -1.28 -20.66
CA GLN A 153 -2.68 -0.46 -21.86
C GLN A 153 -4.05 0.23 -21.96
N LYS A 154 -5.07 -0.27 -21.24
CA LYS A 154 -6.42 0.30 -21.26
C LYS A 154 -6.56 1.49 -20.33
N ILE A 155 -5.65 1.67 -19.39
CA ILE A 155 -5.67 2.76 -18.43
C ILE A 155 -5.00 3.99 -19.06
N LYS A 156 -5.77 5.08 -19.19
CA LYS A 156 -5.22 6.38 -19.60
C LYS A 156 -4.64 7.10 -18.39
N LEU A 157 -3.30 7.11 -18.30
CA LEU A 157 -2.59 7.77 -17.20
C LEU A 157 -2.63 9.31 -17.32
N PRO A 158 -2.82 10.03 -16.21
CA PRO A 158 -2.59 11.47 -16.17
C PRO A 158 -1.15 11.84 -16.55
N THR A 159 -0.96 13.01 -17.17
CA THR A 159 0.36 13.46 -17.66
C THR A 159 1.41 13.53 -16.54
N ASN A 160 1.00 13.92 -15.32
CA ASN A 160 1.87 14.04 -14.16
C ASN A 160 1.96 12.77 -13.30
N PHE A 161 1.33 11.65 -13.72
CA PHE A 161 1.22 10.45 -12.90
C PHE A 161 2.59 9.90 -12.47
N ASN A 162 3.50 9.74 -13.44
CA ASN A 162 4.86 9.25 -13.17
C ASN A 162 5.68 10.25 -12.35
N ASP A 163 5.51 11.56 -12.59
CA ASP A 163 6.22 12.60 -11.84
C ASP A 163 5.82 12.60 -10.36
N LEU A 164 4.52 12.43 -10.07
CA LEU A 164 4.00 12.30 -8.71
C LEU A 164 4.51 11.03 -8.03
N PHE A 165 4.58 9.92 -8.76
CA PHE A 165 5.13 8.68 -8.23
C PHE A 165 6.62 8.83 -7.88
N VAL A 166 7.42 9.41 -8.79
CA VAL A 166 8.85 9.69 -8.56
C VAL A 166 9.05 10.62 -7.37
N GLN A 167 8.20 11.63 -7.19
CA GLN A 167 8.22 12.50 -6.02
C GLN A 167 7.97 11.73 -4.73
N PHE A 168 7.00 10.81 -4.72
CA PHE A 168 6.75 9.93 -3.58
C PHE A 168 7.96 9.05 -3.25
N ILE A 169 8.54 8.37 -4.26
CA ILE A 169 9.72 7.51 -4.07
C ILE A 169 10.89 8.29 -3.47
N ARG A 170 11.19 9.48 -4.01
CA ARG A 170 12.27 10.35 -3.50
C ARG A 170 12.02 10.79 -2.06
N ALA A 171 10.79 11.16 -1.73
CA ALA A 171 10.44 11.55 -0.36
C ALA A 171 10.62 10.36 0.59
N LEU A 172 10.16 9.18 0.20
CA LEU A 172 10.28 7.95 0.98
C LEU A 172 11.75 7.57 1.20
N GLU A 173 12.59 7.59 0.16
CA GLU A 173 14.04 7.34 0.29
C GLU A 173 14.71 8.37 1.21
N THR A 174 14.35 9.65 1.08
CA THR A 174 14.88 10.73 1.95
C THR A 174 14.48 10.55 3.41
N SER A 175 13.29 10.00 3.66
CA SER A 175 12.83 9.65 5.01
C SER A 175 13.47 8.40 5.59
N ASN A 176 14.36 7.73 4.83
CA ASN A 176 14.90 6.40 5.16
C ASN A 176 13.79 5.35 5.34
N PHE A 177 12.82 5.35 4.42
CA PHE A 177 11.69 4.42 4.38
C PHE A 177 10.83 4.47 5.66
N ASP A 178 10.48 5.67 6.12
CA ASP A 178 9.59 5.88 7.27
C ASP A 178 8.34 4.99 7.16
N GLU A 179 8.10 4.15 8.16
CA GLU A 179 6.98 3.21 8.18
C GLU A 179 5.73 3.81 8.81
N ASP A 180 5.75 5.05 9.28
CA ASP A 180 4.62 5.68 9.96
C ASP A 180 4.37 7.11 9.45
N TYR A 181 4.81 7.43 8.23
CA TYR A 181 4.74 8.81 7.72
C TYR A 181 3.34 9.43 7.80
N LEU A 182 2.28 8.62 7.64
CA LEU A 182 0.89 9.09 7.70
C LEU A 182 0.47 9.63 9.08
N ILE A 183 1.21 9.33 10.15
CA ILE A 183 0.99 9.96 11.46
C ILE A 183 1.28 11.46 11.39
N ASN A 184 2.29 11.86 10.61
CA ASN A 184 2.63 13.25 10.40
C ASN A 184 2.03 13.75 9.07
N PRO A 185 0.90 14.48 9.08
CA PRO A 185 0.26 14.99 7.86
C PRO A 185 1.11 16.01 7.11
N THR A 186 2.14 16.56 7.75
CA THR A 186 3.02 17.59 7.16
C THR A 186 4.36 17.02 6.65
N SER A 187 4.61 15.72 6.84
CA SER A 187 5.83 15.11 6.30
C SER A 187 5.81 15.15 4.76
N SER A 188 6.98 15.30 4.16
CA SER A 188 7.11 15.31 2.69
C SER A 188 6.58 14.02 2.05
N VAL A 189 6.75 12.88 2.72
CA VAL A 189 6.26 11.58 2.28
C VAL A 189 4.73 11.56 2.27
N THR A 190 4.07 12.02 3.33
CA THR A 190 2.60 12.07 3.41
C THR A 190 2.01 13.01 2.35
N VAL A 191 2.63 14.17 2.14
CA VAL A 191 2.18 15.10 1.10
C VAL A 191 2.29 14.46 -0.29
N ALA A 192 3.42 13.82 -0.60
CA ALA A 192 3.63 13.15 -1.88
C ALA A 192 2.71 11.93 -2.07
N TYR A 193 2.49 11.14 -1.02
CA TYR A 193 1.55 10.02 -0.99
C TYR A 193 0.14 10.46 -1.40
N TRP A 194 -0.39 11.50 -0.74
CA TRP A 194 -1.73 12.01 -1.06
C TRP A 194 -1.80 12.71 -2.41
N ALA A 195 -0.70 13.31 -2.89
CA ALA A 195 -0.65 13.91 -4.21
C ALA A 195 -0.76 12.84 -5.30
N PHE A 196 0.00 11.74 -5.17
CA PHE A 196 -0.06 10.61 -6.09
C PHE A 196 -1.44 9.94 -6.06
N LEU A 197 -1.96 9.59 -4.88
CA LEU A 197 -3.25 8.89 -4.77
C LEU A 197 -4.42 9.66 -5.40
N ARG A 198 -4.44 10.99 -5.28
CA ARG A 198 -5.47 11.84 -5.90
C ARG A 198 -5.49 11.77 -7.42
N HIS A 199 -4.37 11.39 -8.03
CA HIS A 199 -4.22 11.28 -9.48
C HIS A 199 -4.09 9.81 -9.93
N CYS A 200 -4.26 8.86 -9.02
CA CYS A 200 -4.22 7.46 -9.38
C CYS A 200 -5.54 7.06 -10.05
N PRO A 201 -5.50 6.45 -11.26
CA PRO A 201 -6.70 5.90 -11.87
C PRO A 201 -7.28 4.79 -10.97
N VAL A 202 -8.62 4.69 -10.97
CA VAL A 202 -9.40 3.69 -10.23
C VAL A 202 -9.48 2.38 -11.02
#